data_AF-A0A1V8M4H9-F1
#
_entry.id   AF-A0A1V8M4H9-F1
#
_cell.length_a   1.000
_cell.length_b   1.000
_cell.length_c   1.000
_cell.angle_alpha   90.00
_cell.angle_beta   90.00
_cell.angle_gamma   90.00
#
_symmetry.space_group_name_H-M   'P 1'
#
loop_
_entity.id
_entity.type
_entity.pdbx_description
1 polymer ?
#
loop_
_entity_poly.entity_id
_entity_poly.type
_entity_poly.pdbx_seq_one_letter_code
_entity_poly.pdbx_strand_id
1 'polypeptide(L)'
;MSALRLLSLLRVFRVIVIYSISAGFVIFSTGCASVGQEFPVSRVVELKIGETTQQEVREMFGEPWRTGIEDGFVTWTYADYYYSLFSPADTQDLVIRFDKKRLVRSYTFNSSPNK
;
A
#
# COMPACT_ATOMS: atom_id res chain seq x y z
N MET A 1 29.01 32.75 -40.82
CA MET A 1 28.92 31.83 -39.65
C MET A 1 29.36 30.45 -40.14
N SER A 2 30.56 29.98 -39.77
CA SER A 2 31.18 28.77 -40.36
C SER A 2 30.34 27.52 -40.07
N ALA A 3 30.14 26.65 -41.06
CA ALA A 3 29.42 25.38 -40.93
C ALA A 3 29.95 24.50 -39.78
N LEU A 4 31.23 24.64 -39.44
CA LEU A 4 31.86 23.98 -38.31
C LEU A 4 31.26 24.41 -36.96
N ARG A 5 30.93 25.71 -36.81
CA ARG A 5 30.29 26.26 -35.61
C ARG A 5 28.82 25.85 -35.50
N LEU A 6 28.13 25.69 -36.64
CA LEU A 6 26.75 25.20 -36.67
C LEU A 6 26.68 23.71 -36.30
N LEU A 7 27.58 22.88 -36.84
CA LEU A 7 27.70 21.46 -36.50
C LEU A 7 28.10 21.26 -35.03
N SER A 8 28.98 22.10 -34.46
CA SER A 8 29.33 22.03 -33.04
C SER A 8 28.16 22.45 -32.14
N LEU A 9 27.39 23.47 -32.50
CA LEU A 9 26.20 23.90 -31.75
C LEU A 9 25.10 22.81 -31.75
N LEU A 10 24.85 22.18 -32.89
CA LEU A 10 23.92 21.05 -33.01
C LEU A 10 24.36 19.83 -32.18
N ARG A 11 25.67 19.57 -32.09
CA ARG A 11 26.24 18.51 -31.23
C ARG A 11 26.06 18.83 -29.75
N VAL A 12 26.38 20.06 -29.32
CA VAL A 12 26.22 20.49 -27.92
C VAL A 12 24.76 20.44 -27.50
N PHE A 13 23.84 20.92 -28.35
CA PHE A 13 22.41 20.86 -28.10
C PHE A 13 21.92 19.41 -27.95
N ARG A 14 22.36 18.50 -28.82
CA ARG A 14 22.05 17.06 -28.69
C ARG A 14 22.56 16.46 -27.39
N VAL A 15 23.79 16.78 -26.98
CA VAL A 15 24.37 16.27 -25.73
C VAL A 15 23.58 16.77 -24.52
N ILE A 16 23.20 18.05 -24.49
CA ILE A 16 22.38 18.61 -23.42
C ILE A 16 21.02 17.91 -23.33
N VAL A 17 20.34 17.73 -24.48
CA VAL A 17 19.04 17.04 -24.52
C VAL A 17 19.16 15.60 -24.02
N ILE A 18 20.21 14.87 -24.44
CA ILE A 18 20.45 13.49 -23.97
C ILE A 18 20.69 13.45 -22.46
N TYR A 19 21.46 14.38 -21.91
CA TYR A 19 21.70 14.47 -20.46
C TYR A 19 20.45 14.86 -19.67
N SER A 20 19.60 15.74 -20.21
CA SER A 20 18.34 16.10 -19.56
C SER A 20 17.36 14.93 -19.53
N ILE A 21 17.28 14.13 -20.61
CA ILE A 21 16.42 12.94 -20.68
C ILE A 21 16.94 11.84 -19.74
N SER A 22 18.25 11.57 -19.72
CA SER A 22 18.82 10.55 -18.84
C SER A 22 18.69 10.92 -17.37
N ALA A 23 18.91 12.19 -17.00
CA ALA A 23 18.71 12.67 -15.63
C ALA A 23 17.24 12.56 -15.19
N GLY A 24 16.29 12.89 -16.08
CA GLY A 24 14.86 12.72 -15.79
C GLY A 24 14.48 11.25 -15.55
N PHE A 25 15.01 10.33 -16.35
CA PHE A 25 14.72 8.89 -16.24
C PHE A 25 15.16 8.28 -14.90
N VAL A 26 16.27 8.75 -14.32
CA VAL A 26 16.75 8.28 -13.01
C VAL A 26 15.76 8.60 -11.88
N ILE A 27 15.10 9.76 -11.93
CA ILE A 27 14.16 10.20 -10.88
C ILE A 27 12.88 9.36 -10.86
N PHE A 28 12.42 8.88 -12.01
CA PHE A 28 11.21 8.03 -12.09
C PHE A 28 11.44 6.58 -11.66
N SER A 29 12.67 6.18 -11.38
CA SER A 29 12.99 4.79 -11.07
C SER A 29 12.60 4.38 -9.65
N THR A 30 12.44 5.32 -8.70
CA THR A 30 12.17 4.99 -7.28
C THR A 30 10.68 5.08 -6.91
N GLY A 31 9.82 4.38 -7.67
CA GLY A 31 8.39 4.33 -7.37
C GLY A 31 8.10 3.41 -6.18
N CYS A 32 8.00 3.97 -4.98
CA CYS A 32 7.44 3.30 -3.81
C CYS A 32 6.11 3.96 -3.42
N ALA A 33 5.12 3.16 -3.05
CA ALA A 33 3.83 3.62 -2.59
C ALA A 33 3.32 2.73 -1.46
N SER A 34 2.79 3.33 -0.40
CA SER A 34 2.05 2.63 0.64
C SER A 34 0.57 3.01 0.59
N VAL A 35 -0.30 2.06 0.89
CA VAL A 35 -1.75 2.25 0.97
C VAL A 35 -2.25 1.52 2.21
N GLY A 36 -2.97 2.24 3.08
CA GLY A 36 -3.53 1.66 4.29
C GLY A 36 -2.92 2.22 5.57
N GLN A 37 -3.01 1.43 6.63
CA GLN A 37 -2.49 1.72 7.96
C GLN A 37 -1.97 0.44 8.59
N GLU A 38 -0.72 0.49 9.07
CA GLU A 38 -0.09 -0.61 9.80
C GLU A 38 -0.95 -1.01 11.02
N PHE A 39 -1.07 -2.31 11.25
CA PHE A 39 -1.83 -2.89 12.35
C PHE A 39 -1.12 -4.14 12.89
N PRO A 40 -1.33 -4.49 14.17
CA PRO A 40 -0.60 -5.59 14.81
C PRO A 40 -1.10 -6.96 14.34
N VAL A 41 -0.58 -7.43 13.20
CA VAL A 41 -0.92 -8.72 12.60
C VAL A 41 -0.71 -9.91 13.55
N SER A 42 0.27 -9.83 14.45
CA SER A 42 0.52 -10.88 15.45
C SER A 42 -0.68 -11.16 16.36
N ARG A 43 -1.59 -10.20 16.52
CA ARG A 43 -2.80 -10.34 17.35
C ARG A 43 -4.00 -10.93 16.60
N VAL A 44 -3.90 -11.16 15.29
CA VAL A 44 -4.99 -11.78 14.51
C VAL A 44 -5.38 -13.15 15.08
N VAL A 45 -4.43 -13.89 15.62
CA VAL A 45 -4.66 -15.21 16.24
C VAL A 45 -5.47 -15.15 17.54
N GLU A 46 -5.61 -13.97 18.15
CA GLU A 46 -6.38 -13.75 19.37
C GLU A 46 -7.87 -13.53 19.09
N LEU A 47 -8.27 -13.30 17.83
CA LEU A 47 -9.67 -13.12 17.43
C LEU A 47 -10.47 -14.41 17.64
N LYS A 48 -11.59 -14.28 18.34
CA LYS A 48 -12.53 -15.38 18.58
C LYS A 48 -13.92 -15.04 18.06
N ILE A 49 -14.39 -15.87 17.14
CA ILE A 49 -15.74 -15.76 16.59
C ILE A 49 -16.77 -15.97 17.69
N GLY A 50 -17.75 -15.07 17.79
CA GLY A 50 -18.83 -15.12 18.78
C GLY A 50 -18.42 -14.67 20.19
N GLU A 51 -17.15 -14.35 20.43
CA GLU A 51 -16.64 -13.91 21.73
C GLU A 51 -16.06 -12.50 21.66
N THR A 52 -15.12 -12.24 20.74
CA THR A 52 -14.45 -10.95 20.65
C THR A 52 -15.44 -9.87 20.25
N THR A 53 -15.50 -8.81 21.06
CA THR A 53 -16.33 -7.63 20.83
C THR A 53 -15.66 -6.68 19.85
N GLN A 54 -16.45 -5.87 19.17
CA GLN A 54 -15.94 -4.80 18.32
C GLN A 54 -15.06 -3.78 19.07
N GLN A 55 -15.31 -3.57 20.37
CA GLN A 55 -14.46 -2.73 21.21
C GLN A 55 -13.08 -3.38 21.40
N GLU A 56 -13.02 -4.66 21.77
CA GLU A 56 -11.76 -5.39 21.90
C GLU A 56 -10.99 -5.42 20.58
N VAL A 57 -11.67 -5.56 19.43
CA VAL A 57 -11.03 -5.43 18.11
C VAL A 57 -10.35 -4.07 17.95
N ARG A 58 -11.02 -2.98 18.36
CA ARG A 58 -10.44 -1.63 18.30
C ARG A 58 -9.26 -1.46 19.27
N GLU A 59 -9.33 -2.06 20.45
CA GLU A 59 -8.23 -2.05 21.42
C GLU A 59 -7.03 -2.87 20.92
N MET A 60 -7.30 -3.96 20.20
CA MET A 60 -6.28 -4.84 19.61
C MET A 60 -5.60 -4.21 18.40
N PHE A 61 -6.34 -3.63 17.47
CA PHE A 61 -5.83 -3.22 16.16
C PHE A 61 -5.85 -1.71 15.88
N GLY A 62 -6.47 -0.92 16.75
CA GLY A 62 -6.69 0.51 16.53
C GLY A 62 -7.91 0.80 15.66
N GLU A 63 -7.95 2.01 15.10
CA GLU A 63 -9.02 2.40 14.17
C GLU A 63 -8.85 1.68 12.83
N PRO A 64 -9.94 1.15 12.25
CA PRO A 64 -9.89 0.49 10.96
C PRO A 64 -9.61 1.51 9.85
N TRP A 65 -8.80 1.11 8.87
CA TRP A 65 -8.54 1.90 7.67
C TRP A 65 -9.83 2.19 6.88
N ARG A 66 -10.77 1.22 6.87
CA ARG A 66 -12.07 1.38 6.22
C ARG A 66 -13.18 0.73 7.04
N THR A 67 -14.33 1.39 7.08
CA THR A 67 -15.57 0.82 7.63
C THR A 67 -16.65 0.74 6.55
N GLY A 68 -17.56 -0.22 6.68
CA GLY A 68 -18.64 -0.42 5.72
C GLY A 68 -19.71 -1.37 6.23
N ILE A 69 -20.63 -1.73 5.32
CA ILE A 69 -21.66 -2.73 5.56
C ILE A 69 -21.63 -3.72 4.39
N GLU A 70 -21.43 -5.00 4.69
CA GLU A 70 -21.48 -6.10 3.71
C GLU A 70 -22.52 -7.12 4.16
N ASP A 71 -23.46 -7.48 3.28
CA ASP A 71 -24.56 -8.40 3.57
C ASP A 71 -25.37 -8.04 4.84
N GLY A 72 -25.46 -6.75 5.16
CA GLY A 72 -26.14 -6.23 6.35
C GLY A 72 -25.34 -6.31 7.66
N PHE A 73 -24.06 -6.71 7.59
CA PHE A 73 -23.15 -6.76 8.73
C PHE A 73 -22.18 -5.59 8.69
N VAL A 74 -21.88 -5.01 9.86
CA VAL A 74 -20.83 -4.00 9.97
C VAL A 74 -19.50 -4.68 9.66
N THR A 75 -18.74 -4.09 8.75
CA THR A 75 -17.44 -4.62 8.31
C THR A 75 -16.35 -3.59 8.55
N TRP A 76 -15.27 -4.02 9.18
CA TRP A 76 -14.05 -3.25 9.39
C TRP A 76 -12.91 -3.87 8.57
N THR A 77 -12.16 -3.04 7.87
CA THR A 77 -10.97 -3.43 7.12
C THR A 77 -9.75 -2.75 7.74
N TYR A 78 -8.77 -3.57 8.11
CA TYR A 78 -7.41 -3.16 8.39
C TYR A 78 -6.57 -3.65 7.21
N ALA A 79 -5.77 -2.76 6.64
CA ALA A 79 -4.92 -3.13 5.52
C ALA A 79 -3.66 -2.29 5.55
N ASP A 80 -2.54 -2.90 5.22
CA ASP A 80 -1.28 -2.23 4.94
C ASP A 80 -0.66 -2.87 3.70
N TYR A 81 -0.56 -2.08 2.64
CA TYR A 81 -0.05 -2.51 1.35
C TYR A 81 1.15 -1.66 0.98
N TYR A 82 2.28 -2.31 0.80
CA TYR A 82 3.51 -1.70 0.33
C TYR A 82 3.85 -2.20 -1.06
N TYR A 83 3.97 -1.26 -1.99
CA TYR A 83 4.34 -1.51 -3.38
C TYR A 83 5.65 -0.80 -3.70
N SER A 84 6.53 -1.48 -4.42
CA SER A 84 7.73 -0.86 -4.98
C SER A 84 7.96 -1.35 -6.42
N LEU A 85 8.60 -0.54 -7.26
CA LEU A 85 8.90 -0.92 -8.64
C LEU A 85 9.90 -2.08 -8.77
N PHE A 86 10.66 -2.38 -7.71
CA PHE A 86 11.77 -3.34 -7.75
C PHE A 86 11.66 -4.50 -6.76
N SER A 87 10.63 -4.51 -5.91
CA SER A 87 10.34 -5.60 -4.95
C SER A 87 8.92 -6.07 -5.14
N PRO A 88 8.60 -7.36 -4.91
CA PRO A 88 7.21 -7.80 -4.85
C PRO A 88 6.40 -6.98 -3.83
N ALA A 89 5.08 -7.00 -3.96
CA ALA A 89 4.22 -6.30 -3.00
C ALA A 89 4.28 -7.02 -1.64
N ASP A 90 4.40 -6.24 -0.57
CA ASP A 90 4.11 -6.71 0.79
C ASP A 90 2.70 -6.27 1.12
N THR A 91 1.82 -7.23 1.36
CA THR A 91 0.40 -6.94 1.57
C THR A 91 -0.12 -7.66 2.79
N GLN A 92 -0.79 -6.93 3.67
CA GLN A 92 -1.46 -7.45 4.84
C GLN A 92 -2.87 -6.89 4.88
N ASP A 93 -3.89 -7.74 4.95
CA ASP A 93 -5.28 -7.30 5.12
C ASP A 93 -6.06 -8.21 6.05
N LEU A 94 -6.88 -7.58 6.87
CA LEU A 94 -7.79 -8.19 7.81
C LEU A 94 -9.16 -7.56 7.62
N VAL A 95 -10.13 -8.37 7.21
CA VAL A 95 -11.53 -7.98 7.10
C VAL A 95 -12.31 -8.68 8.20
N ILE A 96 -12.94 -7.91 9.08
CA ILE A 96 -13.74 -8.42 10.20
C ILE A 96 -15.19 -8.01 9.97
N ARG A 97 -16.11 -8.97 10.06
CA ARG A 97 -17.55 -8.74 10.03
C ARG A 97 -18.12 -8.95 11.43
N PHE A 98 -18.95 -8.02 11.87
CA PHE A 98 -19.62 -8.07 13.17
C PHE A 98 -21.08 -8.46 13.03
N ASP A 99 -21.58 -9.22 13.99
CA ASP A 99 -23.00 -9.50 14.11
C ASP A 99 -23.79 -8.29 14.66
N LYS A 100 -25.11 -8.48 14.85
CA LYS A 100 -25.99 -7.43 15.39
C LYS A 100 -25.69 -7.08 16.86
N LYS A 101 -24.99 -7.96 17.60
CA LYS A 101 -24.54 -7.74 18.98
C LYS A 101 -23.14 -7.11 19.05
N ARG A 102 -22.55 -6.74 17.90
CA ARG A 102 -21.18 -6.22 17.78
C ARG A 102 -20.11 -7.23 18.21
N LEU A 103 -20.37 -8.52 18.04
CA LEU A 103 -19.38 -9.60 18.21
C LEU A 103 -18.82 -10.01 16.85
N VAL A 104 -17.57 -10.48 16.84
CA VAL A 104 -16.94 -11.01 15.61
C VAL A 104 -17.76 -12.17 15.08
N ARG A 105 -18.33 -12.01 13.89
CA ARG A 105 -19.09 -13.05 13.19
C ARG A 105 -18.20 -13.91 12.30
N SER A 106 -17.26 -13.27 11.62
CA SER A 106 -16.31 -13.91 10.71
C SER A 106 -15.17 -12.94 10.44
N TYR A 107 -14.00 -13.46 10.12
CA TYR A 107 -12.91 -12.64 9.60
C TYR A 107 -12.14 -13.38 8.50
N THR A 108 -11.43 -12.61 7.68
CA THR A 108 -10.49 -13.11 6.69
C THR A 108 -9.20 -12.34 6.86
N PHE A 109 -8.08 -13.06 6.92
CA PHE A 109 -6.75 -12.48 7.00
C PHE A 109 -5.91 -13.01 5.84
N ASN A 110 -5.34 -12.11 5.06
CA ASN A 110 -4.40 -12.42 4.01
C ASN A 110 -3.07 -11.70 4.29
N SER A 111 -1.97 -12.39 4.05
CA SER A 111 -0.64 -11.81 4.13
C SER A 111 0.28 -12.41 3.07
N SER A 112 1.02 -11.55 2.39
CA SER A 112 2.07 -11.92 1.45
C SER A 112 3.36 -11.20 1.84
N PRO A 113 4.11 -11.73 2.84
CA PRO A 113 5.36 -11.13 3.23
C PRO A 113 6.40 -11.28 2.12
N ASN A 114 7.16 -10.21 1.85
CA ASN A 114 8.44 -10.34 1.15
C ASN A 114 9.41 -11.09 2.08
N LYS A 115 9.90 -12.26 1.62
CA LYS A 115 10.98 -12.99 2.30
C LYS A 115 12.34 -12.42 1.93
#